data_AF-A0A497BYB6-F1
#
_entry.id   AF-A0A497BYB6-F1
#
_cell.length_a   1.000
_cell.length_b   1.000
_cell.length_c   1.000
_cell.angle_alpha   90.00
_cell.angle_beta   90.00
_cell.angle_gamma   90.00
#
_symmetry.space_group_name_H-M   'P 1'
#
loop_
_entity.id
_entity.type
_entity.pdbx_description
1 polymer ?
#
loop_
_entity_poly.entity_id
_entity_poly.type
_entity_poly.pdbx_seq_one_letter_code
_entity_poly.pdbx_strand_id
1 'polypeptide(L)'
;VIAKTRSRYVLTSGGVKPVLDDSGNGHSVFANALIEVLEGNQGILEGSKLFREVKSRVEIRAEELNVDQSPQYATLKHTGHEFGEFLLVNR
;
A
#
# COMPACT_ATOMS: atom_id res chain seq x y z
N VAL A 1 10.56 22.10 11.39
CA VAL A 1 10.67 20.93 12.29
C VAL A 1 10.17 19.68 11.59
N ILE A 2 8.91 19.65 11.12
CA ILE A 2 8.27 18.48 10.48
C ILE A 2 9.08 17.90 9.30
N ALA A 3 9.64 18.72 8.40
CA ALA A 3 10.45 18.24 7.27
C ALA A 3 11.79 17.58 7.66
N LYS A 4 12.24 17.72 8.91
CA LYS A 4 13.47 17.10 9.42
C LYS A 4 13.20 15.85 10.26
N THR A 5 11.94 15.55 10.54
CA THR A 5 11.50 14.43 11.40
C THR A 5 11.46 13.14 10.60
N ARG A 6 11.92 12.02 11.18
CA ARG A 6 12.02 10.75 10.45
C ARG A 6 10.66 10.05 10.39
N SER A 7 10.10 9.95 9.19
CA SER A 7 8.90 9.15 8.91
C SER A 7 9.28 7.79 8.31
N ARG A 8 8.78 6.71 8.91
CA ARG A 8 9.04 5.32 8.47
C ARG A 8 7.78 4.49 8.60
N TYR A 9 7.23 4.11 7.45
CA TYR A 9 6.04 3.28 7.34
C TYR A 9 6.37 2.03 6.53
N VAL A 10 5.57 0.99 6.74
CA VAL A 10 5.56 -0.22 5.93
C VAL A 10 4.16 -0.41 5.38
N LEU A 11 4.07 -0.67 4.09
CA LEU A 11 2.88 -1.16 3.41
C LEU A 11 3.20 -2.58 2.93
N THR A 12 2.46 -3.58 3.43
CA THR A 12 2.68 -5.01 3.10
C THR A 12 1.54 -5.55 2.25
N SER A 13 1.83 -6.57 1.43
CA SER A 13 0.87 -7.16 0.47
C SER A 13 -0.20 -8.05 1.09
N GLY A 14 0.03 -8.65 2.26
CA GLY A 14 -0.90 -9.59 2.91
C GLY A 14 -0.60 -9.87 4.37
N GLY A 15 0.10 -8.98 5.07
CA GLY A 15 0.52 -9.20 6.45
C GLY A 15 1.44 -10.42 6.59
N VAL A 16 0.99 -11.45 7.30
CA VAL A 16 1.73 -12.71 7.53
C VAL A 16 1.19 -13.89 6.73
N LYS A 17 0.15 -13.68 5.92
CA LYS A 17 -0.48 -14.72 5.11
C LYS A 17 0.22 -14.84 3.75
N PRO A 18 0.14 -16.01 3.08
CA PRO A 18 0.53 -16.13 1.68
C PRO A 18 -0.22 -15.12 0.81
N VAL A 19 0.42 -14.68 -0.28
CA VAL A 19 -0.13 -13.70 -1.21
C VAL A 19 -0.15 -14.25 -2.62
N LEU A 20 -1.03 -13.70 -3.46
CA LEU A 20 -1.11 -14.06 -4.88
C LEU A 20 -0.10 -13.25 -5.68
N ASP A 21 0.92 -13.94 -6.19
CA ASP A 21 2.03 -13.34 -6.92
C ASP A 21 1.74 -13.08 -8.41
N ASP A 22 0.62 -13.58 -8.94
CA ASP A 22 0.17 -13.34 -10.32
C ASP A 22 -1.32 -13.02 -10.38
N SER A 23 -1.66 -11.84 -10.92
CA SER A 23 -3.03 -11.40 -11.22
C SER A 23 -3.46 -11.62 -12.67
N GLY A 24 -2.62 -12.24 -13.51
CA GLY A 24 -2.88 -12.54 -14.91
C GLY A 24 -2.38 -11.48 -15.90
N ASN A 25 -1.63 -10.47 -15.41
CA ASN A 25 -1.11 -9.36 -16.21
C ASN A 25 0.37 -9.07 -15.97
N GLY A 26 1.11 -10.02 -15.36
CA GLY A 26 2.54 -9.88 -15.08
C GLY A 26 2.88 -9.15 -13.78
N HIS A 27 1.87 -8.82 -12.98
CA HIS A 27 2.01 -8.28 -11.63
C HIS A 27 1.30 -9.17 -10.60
N SER A 28 1.70 -9.07 -9.33
CA SER A 28 0.91 -9.63 -8.24
C SER A 28 -0.37 -8.82 -8.03
N VAL A 29 -1.36 -9.40 -7.35
CA VAL A 29 -2.62 -8.68 -7.03
C VAL A 29 -2.33 -7.36 -6.31
N PHE A 30 -1.36 -7.36 -5.39
CA PHE A 30 -0.94 -6.16 -4.67
C PHE A 30 -0.24 -5.16 -5.58
N ALA A 31 0.73 -5.61 -6.40
CA ALA A 31 1.48 -4.72 -7.27
C ALA A 31 0.58 -4.05 -8.32
N ASN A 32 -0.37 -4.81 -8.89
CA ASN A 32 -1.34 -4.26 -9.82
C ASN A 32 -2.21 -3.19 -9.17
N ALA A 33 -2.78 -3.47 -8.00
CA ALA A 33 -3.59 -2.49 -7.25
C ALA A 33 -2.78 -1.23 -6.88
N LEU A 34 -1.51 -1.40 -6.48
CA LEU A 34 -0.62 -0.28 -6.16
C LEU A 34 -0.39 0.62 -7.38
N ILE A 35 -0.07 0.03 -8.53
CA ILE A 35 0.18 0.76 -9.78
C ILE A 35 -1.08 1.53 -10.20
N GLU A 36 -2.24 0.88 -10.24
CA GLU A 36 -3.49 1.51 -10.66
C GLU A 36 -3.87 2.72 -9.79
N VAL A 37 -3.66 2.64 -8.47
CA VAL A 37 -3.94 3.76 -7.56
C VAL A 37 -2.96 4.91 -7.78
N LEU A 38 -1.69 4.62 -8.04
CA LEU A 38 -0.68 5.64 -8.32
C LEU A 38 -0.90 6.32 -9.68
N GLU A 39 -1.20 5.56 -10.73
CA GLU A 39 -1.47 6.08 -12.07
C GLU A 39 -2.77 6.87 -12.14
N GLY A 40 -3.80 6.45 -11.38
CA GLY A 40 -5.07 7.16 -11.28
C GLY A 40 -5.01 8.44 -10.44
N ASN A 41 -3.91 8.71 -9.74
CA ASN A 41 -3.81 9.85 -8.83
C ASN A 41 -3.59 11.18 -9.59
N GLN A 42 -4.54 12.12 -9.42
CA GLN A 42 -4.52 13.44 -10.05
C GLN A 42 -4.10 14.58 -9.09
N GLY A 43 -3.62 14.25 -7.89
CA GLY A 43 -3.28 15.27 -6.88
C GLY A 43 -2.29 14.78 -5.83
N ILE A 44 -2.33 15.39 -4.64
CA ILE A 44 -1.56 14.92 -3.49
C ILE A 44 -2.26 13.70 -2.89
N LEU A 45 -1.55 12.58 -2.83
CA LEU A 45 -2.03 11.33 -2.26
C LEU A 45 -1.30 11.02 -0.95
N GLU A 46 -2.02 11.06 0.16
CA GLU A 46 -1.50 10.65 1.47
C GLU A 46 -1.25 9.14 1.51
N GLY A 47 -0.19 8.71 2.19
CA GLY A 47 0.16 7.29 2.36
C GLY A 47 -0.98 6.48 2.99
N SER A 48 -1.69 7.04 3.96
CA SER A 48 -2.86 6.40 4.56
C SER A 48 -4.02 6.23 3.56
N LYS A 49 -4.20 7.17 2.64
CA LYS A 49 -5.21 7.10 1.57
C LYS A 49 -4.81 6.09 0.50
N LEU A 50 -3.55 6.11 0.05
CA LEU A 50 -2.97 5.09 -0.83
C LEU A 50 -3.24 3.69 -0.27
N PHE A 51 -2.96 3.47 1.01
CA PHE A 51 -3.24 2.20 1.69
C PHE A 51 -4.71 1.79 1.61
N ARG A 52 -5.66 2.68 1.94
CA ARG A 52 -7.09 2.34 1.92
C ARG A 52 -7.57 1.92 0.53
N GLU A 53 -7.13 2.64 -0.50
CA GLU A 53 -7.48 2.33 -1.89
C GLU A 53 -6.86 1.00 -2.35
N VAL A 54 -5.57 0.78 -2.07
CA VAL A 54 -4.88 -0.47 -2.42
C VAL A 54 -5.51 -1.65 -1.68
N LYS A 55 -5.76 -1.52 -0.37
CA LYS A 55 -6.39 -2.56 0.44
C LYS A 55 -7.74 -2.98 -0.12
N SER A 56 -8.60 -2.01 -0.43
CA SER A 56 -9.92 -2.28 -1.02
C SER A 56 -9.83 -3.10 -2.31
N ARG A 57 -8.96 -2.71 -3.25
CA ARG A 57 -8.76 -3.41 -4.52
C ARG A 57 -8.21 -4.83 -4.33
N VAL A 58 -7.24 -4.99 -3.43
CA VAL A 58 -6.65 -6.31 -3.14
C VAL A 58 -7.69 -7.23 -2.51
N GLU A 59 -8.46 -6.76 -1.52
CA GLU A 59 -9.47 -7.60 -0.84
C GLU A 59 -10.57 -8.05 -1.81
N ILE A 60 -11.07 -7.16 -2.69
CA ILE A 60 -12.04 -7.52 -3.74
C ILE A 60 -11.45 -8.60 -4.66
N ARG A 61 -10.23 -8.40 -5.17
CA ARG A 61 -9.63 -9.35 -6.10
C ARG A 61 -9.28 -10.69 -5.44
N ALA A 62 -8.88 -10.66 -4.18
CA ALA A 62 -8.58 -11.85 -3.41
C ALA A 62 -9.84 -12.67 -3.12
N GLU A 63 -10.96 -12.01 -2.81
CA GLU A 63 -12.28 -12.65 -2.64
C GLU A 63 -12.71 -13.38 -3.92
N GLU A 64 -12.60 -12.74 -5.10
CA GLU A 64 -12.90 -13.38 -6.40
C GLU A 64 -12.07 -14.65 -6.68
N LEU A 65 -10.86 -14.71 -6.12
CA LEU A 65 -9.92 -15.81 -6.29
C LEU A 65 -9.95 -16.81 -5.12
N ASN A 66 -10.86 -16.65 -4.16
CA ASN A 66 -10.98 -17.44 -2.93
C ASN A 66 -9.67 -17.50 -2.11
N VAL A 67 -8.96 -16.37 -2.02
CA VAL A 67 -7.76 -16.22 -1.20
C VAL A 67 -7.97 -15.12 -0.16
N ASP A 68 -7.45 -15.33 1.04
CA ASP A 68 -7.47 -14.35 2.11
C ASP A 68 -6.17 -13.53 2.08
N GLN A 69 -6.22 -12.41 1.35
CA GLN A 69 -5.11 -11.47 1.24
C GLN A 69 -5.57 -10.07 1.67
N SER A 70 -4.97 -9.55 2.75
CA SER A 70 -5.32 -8.23 3.29
C SER A 70 -4.04 -7.40 3.56
N PRO A 71 -3.76 -6.38 2.73
CA PRO A 71 -2.64 -5.48 2.93
C PRO A 71 -2.65 -4.80 4.30
N GLN A 72 -1.46 -4.48 4.83
CA GLN A 72 -1.31 -3.78 6.12
C GLN A 72 -0.45 -2.54 5.96
N TYR A 73 -0.86 -1.43 6.59
CA TYR A 73 -0.08 -0.20 6.69
C TYR A 73 0.17 0.15 8.15
N ALA A 74 1.45 0.28 8.52
CA ALA A 74 1.84 0.54 9.90
C ALA A 74 3.15 1.32 9.99
N THR A 75 3.41 1.91 11.15
CA THR A 75 4.74 2.46 11.45
C THR A 75 5.75 1.32 11.62
N LEU A 76 6.96 1.52 11.11
CA LEU A 76 8.00 0.51 11.22
C LEU A 76 8.71 0.64 12.58
N LYS A 77 8.44 -0.31 13.49
CA LYS A 77 8.98 -0.30 14.86
C LYS A 77 10.50 -0.43 14.88
N HIS A 78 11.14 0.13 15.90
CA HIS A 78 12.59 0.07 16.13
C HIS A 78 13.47 0.65 15.01
N THR A 79 12.90 1.50 14.14
CA THR A 79 13.66 2.16 13.06
C THR A 79 13.89 3.65 13.29
N GLY A 80 13.50 4.16 14.46
CA GLY A 80 13.51 5.60 14.75
C GLY A 80 12.44 6.35 13.95
N HIS A 81 11.25 5.76 13.80
CA HIS A 81 10.06 6.49 13.41
C HIS A 81 9.75 7.52 14.50
N GLU A 82 9.50 8.76 14.10
CA GLU A 82 9.15 9.84 15.01
C GLU A 82 7.73 10.35 14.70
N PHE A 83 7.57 11.01 13.57
CA PHE A 83 6.30 11.59 13.11
C PHE A 83 6.40 11.89 11.61
N GLY A 84 5.25 12.12 10.98
CA GLY A 84 5.12 12.51 9.58
C GLY A 84 4.24 11.53 8.81
N GLU A 85 4.01 11.82 7.54
CA GLU A 85 3.18 11.05 6.63
C GLU A 85 3.83 11.12 5.25
N PHE A 86 3.63 10.10 4.42
CA PHE A 86 4.04 10.17 3.02
C PHE A 86 3.00 10.94 2.21
N LEU A 87 3.47 11.91 1.44
CA LEU A 87 2.69 12.59 0.41
C LEU A 87 3.25 12.22 -0.94
N LEU A 88 2.49 11.46 -1.71
CA LEU A 88 2.82 11.11 -3.08
C LEU A 88 2.24 12.18 -3.99
N VAL A 89 3.11 12.74 -4.82
CA VAL A 89 2.74 13.77 -5.81
C VAL A 89 2.91 13.16 -7.20
N ASN A 90 1.93 13.40 -8.06
CA ASN A 90 2.08 13.07 -9.48
C ASN A 90 3.14 14.01 -10.10
N ARG A 91 3.87 13.54 -11.12
CA ARG A 91 4.88 14.33 -11.83
C ARG A 91 4.27 15.34 -12.77
#